data_AF-A0A965GMC8-F1
#
_entry.id   AF-A0A965GMC8-F1
#
_cell.length_a   1.000
_cell.length_b   1.000
_cell.length_c   1.000
_cell.angle_alpha   90.00
_cell.angle_beta   90.00
_cell.angle_gamma   90.00
#
_symmetry.space_group_name_H-M   'P 1'
#
loop_
_entity.id
_entity.type
_entity.pdbx_description
1 polymer ?
#
loop_
_entity_poly.entity_id
_entity_poly.type
_entity_poly.pdbx_seq_one_letter_code
_entity_poly.pdbx_strand_id
1 'polypeptide(L)'
;MDVSTTSSSYELWMPPANQVSVGQDAFIRNTGAQTLTVKTYGGNSTIITVASGVAKYIYLTNNSTTYGTWANVQFGAGTSAADAATLAGAGLLAVGSTLNQSHPVSSIIANQTFVDGDRAKTYIWTGGTASATLPLATSIGNNWFFLVKNSGSGTLTINGNSGELIDGASTKDFNPNESAFIVCTGTTFVTVGFGVSTDFAFSALTKTVTTGTYTLTANEASNTIQIYNGTLSGNVTIIVPPIVNLYVISNQCSAGIFTLTVSTGIGGGATATVPASGQATLICDGTNLLNANTAIAGGTAISLVNGTAASPSLNFASETNTGIYRPGSSRFGISVGGSLIADFTTSGLAITGTGNFTGGISGGTF
;
A
#
# COMPACT_ATOMS: atom_id res chain seq x y z
N MET A 1 31.32 -51.83 -11.63
CA MET A 1 32.23 -50.94 -12.36
C MET A 1 31.45 -49.75 -12.87
N ASP A 2 31.97 -48.55 -12.67
CA ASP A 2 31.41 -47.32 -13.23
C ASP A 2 32.14 -46.98 -14.53
N VAL A 3 31.39 -46.67 -15.58
CA VAL A 3 31.92 -46.35 -16.92
C VAL A 3 31.39 -44.99 -17.36
N SER A 4 32.28 -44.05 -17.60
CA SER A 4 31.94 -42.72 -18.12
C SER A 4 32.09 -42.67 -19.64
N THR A 5 30.98 -42.48 -20.34
CA THR A 5 30.88 -42.33 -21.79
C THR A 5 30.82 -40.84 -22.20
N THR A 6 31.76 -40.36 -23.00
CA THR A 6 31.88 -38.93 -23.39
C THR A 6 31.74 -38.62 -24.89
N SER A 7 32.01 -39.56 -25.80
CA SER A 7 31.68 -39.55 -27.24
C SER A 7 30.53 -40.49 -27.66
N SER A 8 30.10 -40.40 -28.93
CA SER A 8 29.12 -41.29 -29.55
C SER A 8 29.74 -42.66 -29.84
N SER A 9 29.16 -43.72 -29.26
CA SER A 9 29.50 -45.15 -29.44
C SER A 9 30.64 -45.69 -28.59
N TYR A 10 30.38 -45.92 -27.29
CA TYR A 10 31.26 -46.73 -26.45
C TYR A 10 30.87 -48.20 -26.44
N GLU A 11 31.89 -49.04 -26.51
CA GLU A 11 31.76 -50.46 -26.36
C GLU A 11 32.64 -50.97 -25.21
N LEU A 12 32.08 -51.86 -24.39
CA LEU A 12 32.81 -52.60 -23.38
C LEU A 12 32.79 -54.07 -23.74
N TRP A 13 33.95 -54.63 -24.05
CA TRP A 13 34.06 -56.03 -24.47
C TRP A 13 34.46 -56.90 -23.29
N MET A 14 33.67 -57.95 -23.05
CA MET A 14 33.99 -58.93 -22.02
C MET A 14 35.21 -59.78 -22.44
N PRO A 15 36.06 -60.20 -21.49
CA PRO A 15 37.16 -61.14 -21.77
C PRO A 15 36.67 -62.48 -22.35
N PRO A 16 37.58 -63.32 -22.89
CA PRO A 16 37.25 -64.66 -23.37
C PRO A 16 36.47 -65.48 -22.32
N ALA A 17 35.25 -65.89 -22.67
CA ALA A 17 34.36 -66.58 -21.73
C ALA A 17 34.87 -67.98 -21.33
N ASN A 18 35.66 -68.63 -22.19
CA ASN A 18 36.24 -69.95 -21.96
C ASN A 18 37.42 -69.96 -20.95
N GLN A 19 37.82 -68.80 -20.43
CA GLN A 19 38.88 -68.66 -19.42
C GLN A 19 38.34 -68.58 -17.99
N VAL A 20 37.01 -68.54 -17.82
CA VAL A 20 36.33 -68.40 -16.54
C VAL A 20 35.21 -69.43 -16.39
N SER A 21 34.78 -69.68 -15.15
CA SER A 21 33.67 -70.58 -14.85
C SER A 21 32.31 -69.94 -15.18
N VAL A 22 31.30 -70.78 -15.43
CA VAL A 22 29.90 -70.35 -15.46
C VAL A 22 29.55 -69.70 -14.12
N GLY A 23 28.84 -68.58 -14.16
CA GLY A 23 28.52 -67.74 -12.99
C GLY A 23 29.43 -66.53 -12.82
N GLN A 24 30.53 -66.41 -13.59
CA GLN A 24 31.31 -65.17 -13.62
C GLN A 24 30.42 -63.99 -14.01
N ASP A 25 30.50 -62.91 -13.24
CA ASP A 25 29.58 -61.79 -13.34
C ASP A 25 30.28 -60.44 -13.52
N ALA A 26 29.47 -59.45 -13.90
CA ALA A 26 29.85 -58.05 -13.91
C ALA A 26 28.63 -57.17 -13.60
N PHE A 27 28.80 -56.27 -12.63
CA PHE A 27 27.86 -55.20 -12.36
C PHE A 27 28.38 -53.91 -13.00
N ILE A 28 27.62 -53.32 -13.93
CA ILE A 28 28.08 -52.21 -14.78
C ILE A 28 27.11 -51.05 -14.64
N ARG A 29 27.63 -49.85 -14.32
CA ARG A 29 26.87 -48.60 -14.27
C ARG A 29 27.44 -47.61 -15.27
N ASN A 30 26.57 -47.03 -16.10
CA ASN A 30 26.95 -45.97 -17.03
C ASN A 30 26.76 -44.60 -16.38
N THR A 31 27.87 -43.94 -16.03
CA THR A 31 27.90 -42.62 -15.40
C THR A 31 28.09 -41.48 -16.42
N GLY A 32 28.27 -41.80 -17.70
CA GLY A 32 28.41 -40.82 -18.78
C GLY A 32 27.09 -40.46 -19.46
N ALA A 33 27.16 -39.57 -20.44
CA ALA A 33 26.00 -38.98 -21.10
C ALA A 33 25.45 -39.80 -22.28
N GLN A 34 26.22 -40.78 -22.79
CA GLN A 34 25.89 -41.55 -23.98
C GLN A 34 25.56 -43.00 -23.64
N THR A 35 24.92 -43.74 -24.55
CA THR A 35 24.62 -45.16 -24.31
C THR A 35 25.89 -46.01 -24.45
N LEU A 36 26.15 -46.89 -23.47
CA LEU A 36 27.22 -47.89 -23.48
C LEU A 36 26.69 -49.22 -24.02
N THR A 37 27.40 -49.82 -24.98
CA THR A 37 27.07 -51.17 -25.46
C THR A 37 28.07 -52.19 -24.89
N VAL A 38 27.58 -53.19 -24.17
CA VAL A 38 28.41 -54.27 -23.64
C VAL A 38 28.33 -55.45 -24.61
N LYS A 39 29.48 -55.96 -25.04
CA LYS A 39 29.59 -57.02 -26.06
C LYS A 39 30.41 -58.20 -25.56
N THR A 40 30.23 -59.34 -26.21
CA THR A 40 31.07 -60.52 -26.04
C THR A 40 32.50 -60.24 -26.51
N TYR A 41 33.42 -61.15 -26.20
CA TYR A 41 34.81 -61.08 -26.65
C TYR A 41 34.95 -60.73 -28.14
N GLY A 42 35.88 -59.82 -28.45
CA GLY A 42 36.16 -59.33 -29.81
C GLY A 42 35.04 -58.50 -30.45
N GLY A 43 34.04 -58.07 -29.68
CA GLY A 43 32.91 -57.27 -30.21
C GLY A 43 31.92 -58.07 -31.06
N ASN A 44 31.98 -59.40 -31.04
CA ASN A 44 31.22 -60.29 -31.92
C ASN A 44 29.69 -60.16 -31.79
N SER A 45 29.17 -60.00 -30.59
CA SER A 45 27.73 -59.87 -30.35
C SER A 45 27.43 -59.00 -29.14
N THR A 46 26.30 -58.29 -29.18
CA THR A 46 25.84 -57.45 -28.06
C THR A 46 25.23 -58.32 -26.97
N ILE A 47 25.74 -58.16 -25.75
CA ILE A 47 25.15 -58.74 -24.54
C ILE A 47 24.02 -57.84 -24.04
N ILE A 48 24.30 -56.54 -23.90
CA ILE A 48 23.32 -55.56 -23.43
C ILE A 48 23.68 -54.12 -23.82
N THR A 49 22.69 -53.24 -23.88
CA THR A 49 22.87 -51.79 -23.91
C THR A 49 22.55 -51.18 -22.55
N VAL A 50 23.37 -50.23 -22.11
CA VAL A 50 23.25 -49.53 -20.82
C VAL A 50 23.12 -48.03 -21.12
N ALA A 51 21.89 -47.51 -21.04
CA ALA A 51 21.64 -46.07 -21.20
C ALA A 51 22.33 -45.25 -20.10
N SER A 52 22.49 -43.95 -20.33
CA SER A 52 23.03 -43.01 -19.32
C SER A 52 22.25 -43.13 -18.00
N GLY A 53 22.96 -43.23 -16.87
CA GLY A 53 22.39 -43.34 -15.53
C GLY A 53 21.94 -44.75 -15.12
N VAL A 54 21.92 -45.72 -16.02
CA VAL A 54 21.44 -47.09 -15.75
C VAL A 54 22.56 -47.98 -15.21
N ALA A 55 22.20 -48.87 -14.29
CA ALA A 55 23.05 -49.99 -13.85
C ALA A 55 22.44 -51.32 -14.28
N LYS A 56 23.28 -52.24 -14.77
CA LYS A 56 22.86 -53.58 -15.18
C LYS A 56 23.83 -54.64 -14.67
N TYR A 57 23.30 -55.80 -14.37
CA TYR A 57 24.06 -56.97 -13.97
C TYR A 57 24.06 -57.99 -15.11
N ILE A 58 25.22 -58.54 -15.43
CA ILE A 58 25.38 -59.63 -16.37
C ILE A 58 26.12 -60.78 -15.72
N TYR A 59 25.81 -62.01 -16.11
CA TYR A 59 26.53 -63.19 -15.66
C TYR A 59 26.60 -64.26 -16.76
N LEU A 60 27.70 -64.99 -16.77
CA LEU A 60 27.98 -66.02 -17.76
C LEU A 60 27.15 -67.28 -17.45
N THR A 61 26.39 -67.76 -18.43
CA THR A 61 25.55 -68.98 -18.32
C THR A 61 26.11 -70.18 -19.07
N ASN A 62 26.98 -69.95 -20.06
CA ASN A 62 27.66 -71.01 -20.81
C ASN A 62 29.04 -70.53 -21.28
N ASN A 63 30.09 -71.29 -21.02
CA ASN A 63 31.49 -70.98 -21.36
C ASN A 63 32.12 -71.96 -22.39
N SER A 64 31.30 -72.76 -23.08
CA SER A 64 31.77 -73.74 -24.09
C SER A 64 32.47 -73.12 -25.31
N THR A 65 32.27 -71.83 -25.55
CA THR A 65 32.94 -71.07 -26.61
C THR A 65 33.67 -69.86 -26.03
N THR A 66 34.62 -69.30 -26.78
CA THR A 66 35.35 -68.07 -26.40
C THR A 66 34.43 -66.85 -26.24
N TYR A 67 33.25 -66.84 -26.85
CA TYR A 67 32.26 -65.76 -26.71
C TYR A 67 31.35 -65.95 -25.49
N GLY A 68 30.99 -67.22 -25.21
CA GLY A 68 30.06 -67.60 -24.16
C GLY A 68 28.63 -67.10 -24.39
N THR A 69 27.72 -67.52 -23.50
CA THR A 69 26.34 -67.01 -23.45
C THR A 69 26.12 -66.29 -22.12
N TRP A 70 25.63 -65.06 -22.18
CA TRP A 70 25.46 -64.19 -21.02
C TRP A 70 23.97 -63.95 -20.75
N ALA A 71 23.56 -64.09 -19.50
CA ALA A 71 22.26 -63.64 -19.04
C ALA A 71 22.39 -62.26 -18.39
N ASN A 72 21.28 -61.55 -18.26
CA ASN A 72 21.23 -60.24 -17.64
C ASN A 72 20.09 -60.14 -16.64
N VAL A 73 20.29 -59.28 -15.65
CA VAL A 73 19.25 -58.82 -14.73
C VAL A 73 19.30 -57.30 -14.74
N GLN A 74 18.15 -56.69 -15.05
CA GLN A 74 18.02 -55.24 -15.03
C GLN A 74 17.76 -54.76 -13.60
N PHE A 75 18.77 -54.20 -12.96
CA PHE A 75 18.65 -53.56 -11.65
C PHE A 75 18.24 -52.09 -11.81
N GLY A 76 16.99 -51.87 -12.22
CA GLY A 76 16.34 -50.55 -12.25
C GLY A 76 16.89 -49.56 -13.28
N ALA A 77 16.00 -48.80 -13.93
CA ALA A 77 16.40 -47.60 -14.65
C ALA A 77 16.56 -46.48 -13.60
N GLY A 78 17.80 -46.22 -13.17
CA GLY A 78 18.10 -45.03 -12.39
C GLY A 78 17.87 -43.80 -13.27
N THR A 79 16.67 -43.24 -13.26
CA THR A 79 16.51 -41.87 -13.72
C THR A 79 17.37 -41.02 -12.80
N SER A 80 18.41 -40.38 -13.35
CA SER A 80 19.17 -39.31 -12.69
C SER A 80 18.29 -38.06 -12.51
N ALA A 81 17.10 -38.22 -11.95
CA ALA A 81 16.31 -37.11 -11.45
C ALA A 81 16.77 -36.88 -10.01
N ALA A 82 17.17 -35.66 -9.69
CA ALA A 82 17.41 -35.28 -8.31
C ALA A 82 16.12 -35.58 -7.51
N ASP A 83 16.25 -36.30 -6.39
CA ASP A 83 15.12 -36.64 -5.53
C ASP A 83 14.45 -35.33 -5.08
N ALA A 84 13.17 -35.15 -5.41
CA ALA A 84 12.43 -33.93 -5.08
C ALA A 84 12.49 -33.63 -3.57
N ALA A 85 12.57 -34.65 -2.71
CA ALA A 85 12.72 -34.48 -1.27
C ALA A 85 14.08 -33.85 -0.89
N THR A 86 15.13 -34.11 -1.67
CA THR A 86 16.47 -33.52 -1.46
C THR A 86 16.61 -32.11 -2.01
N LEU A 87 15.74 -31.72 -2.94
CA LEU A 87 15.67 -30.36 -3.49
C LEU A 87 14.61 -29.47 -2.83
N ALA A 88 13.74 -30.04 -1.98
CA ALA A 88 12.76 -29.29 -1.22
C ALA A 88 13.47 -28.32 -0.25
N GLY A 89 12.85 -27.16 -0.02
CA GLY A 89 13.45 -26.08 0.75
C GLY A 89 12.51 -24.90 0.92
N ALA A 90 13.03 -23.76 1.35
CA ALA A 90 12.22 -22.55 1.51
C ALA A 90 11.53 -22.18 0.18
N GLY A 91 10.19 -22.17 0.18
CA GLY A 91 9.39 -21.88 -1.01
C GLY A 91 9.04 -23.10 -1.87
N LEU A 92 9.59 -24.28 -1.57
CA LEU A 92 9.45 -25.50 -2.37
C LEU A 92 9.13 -26.72 -1.50
N LEU A 93 8.01 -27.39 -1.80
CA LEU A 93 7.58 -28.62 -1.14
C LEU A 93 7.62 -29.79 -2.14
N ALA A 94 8.26 -30.89 -1.76
CA ALA A 94 8.17 -32.13 -2.51
C ALA A 94 6.79 -32.77 -2.31
N VAL A 95 6.08 -33.02 -3.42
CA VAL A 95 4.84 -33.81 -3.42
C VAL A 95 5.00 -34.91 -4.46
N GLY A 96 5.20 -36.14 -3.98
CA GLY A 96 5.58 -37.27 -4.83
C GLY A 96 6.91 -36.98 -5.55
N SER A 97 6.91 -37.09 -6.88
CA SER A 97 8.07 -36.82 -7.72
C SER A 97 8.16 -35.38 -8.24
N THR A 98 7.36 -34.45 -7.71
CA THR A 98 7.29 -33.05 -8.20
C THR A 98 7.65 -32.05 -7.10
N LEU A 99 8.27 -30.93 -7.49
CA LEU A 99 8.43 -29.75 -6.64
C LEU A 99 7.25 -28.81 -6.85
N ASN A 100 6.58 -28.44 -5.77
CA ASN A 100 5.49 -27.48 -5.77
C ASN A 100 5.87 -26.24 -4.97
N GLN A 101 5.32 -25.10 -5.35
CA GLN A 101 5.50 -23.87 -4.59
C GLN A 101 4.79 -23.99 -3.23
N SER A 102 5.43 -23.54 -2.15
CA SER A 102 4.89 -23.61 -0.79
C SER A 102 5.16 -22.33 -0.01
N HIS A 103 4.13 -21.80 0.64
CA HIS A 103 4.23 -20.65 1.52
C HIS A 103 3.55 -20.93 2.87
N PRO A 104 4.23 -21.61 3.81
CA PRO A 104 3.62 -21.99 5.08
C PRO A 104 3.21 -20.76 5.89
N VAL A 105 2.05 -20.85 6.55
CA VAL A 105 1.45 -19.72 7.27
C VAL A 105 1.94 -19.68 8.71
N SER A 106 2.36 -18.50 9.15
CA SER A 106 2.74 -18.16 10.52
C SER A 106 1.95 -16.94 11.00
N SER A 107 1.81 -16.78 12.31
CA SER A 107 1.21 -15.58 12.91
C SER A 107 2.28 -14.62 13.39
N ILE A 108 2.03 -13.32 13.24
CA ILE A 108 2.71 -12.29 14.02
C ILE A 108 1.90 -12.18 15.32
N ILE A 109 2.54 -12.31 16.48
CA ILE A 109 1.85 -12.34 17.79
C ILE A 109 2.32 -11.24 18.74
N ALA A 110 3.46 -10.62 18.44
CA ALA A 110 4.03 -9.49 19.15
C ALA A 110 5.01 -8.79 18.20
N ASN A 111 5.61 -7.69 18.67
CA ASN A 111 6.69 -7.06 17.92
C ASN A 111 7.86 -8.04 17.79
N GLN A 112 8.33 -8.26 16.56
CA GLN A 112 9.37 -9.25 16.26
C GLN A 112 10.31 -8.77 15.16
N THR A 113 11.50 -9.37 15.10
CA THR A 113 12.43 -9.22 13.99
C THR A 113 12.43 -10.50 13.17
N PHE A 114 12.20 -10.38 11.86
CA PHE A 114 12.28 -11.51 10.95
C PHE A 114 13.71 -12.00 10.79
N VAL A 115 13.88 -13.29 10.52
CA VAL A 115 15.17 -13.95 10.32
C VAL A 115 15.25 -14.66 8.98
N ASP A 116 16.43 -15.10 8.57
CA ASP A 116 16.60 -15.81 7.28
C ASP A 116 15.68 -17.04 7.15
N GLY A 117 15.45 -17.75 8.26
CA GLY A 117 14.53 -18.90 8.34
C GLY A 117 13.05 -18.58 8.10
N ASP A 118 12.69 -17.31 7.91
CA ASP A 118 11.33 -16.86 7.57
C ASP A 118 11.09 -16.76 6.07
N ARG A 119 12.11 -17.08 5.27
CA ARG A 119 12.02 -17.13 3.82
C ARG A 119 10.81 -17.95 3.35
N ALA A 120 10.09 -17.37 2.41
CA ALA A 120 8.89 -17.90 1.75
C ALA A 120 7.71 -18.21 2.68
N LYS A 121 7.73 -17.80 3.95
CA LYS A 121 6.55 -17.93 4.82
C LYS A 121 5.51 -16.85 4.50
N THR A 122 4.27 -17.13 4.86
CA THR A 122 3.18 -16.15 4.90
C THR A 122 2.90 -15.74 6.33
N TYR A 123 3.09 -14.47 6.68
CA TYR A 123 2.79 -13.94 8.00
C TYR A 123 1.43 -13.24 8.01
N ILE A 124 0.58 -13.63 8.96
CA ILE A 124 -0.72 -13.01 9.20
C ILE A 124 -0.68 -12.28 10.54
N TRP A 125 -1.03 -10.99 10.53
CA TRP A 125 -1.29 -10.21 11.73
C TRP A 125 -2.80 -10.15 11.99
N THR A 126 -3.24 -10.40 13.23
CA THR A 126 -4.67 -10.38 13.61
C THR A 126 -4.95 -9.49 14.82
N GLY A 127 -3.96 -8.72 15.30
CA GLY A 127 -4.10 -7.84 16.46
C GLY A 127 -4.47 -6.40 16.10
N GLY A 128 -4.23 -5.48 17.04
CA GLY A 128 -4.41 -4.03 16.83
C GLY A 128 -3.21 -3.40 16.11
N THR A 129 -2.67 -2.31 16.64
CA THR A 129 -1.43 -1.72 16.13
C THR A 129 -0.22 -2.53 16.59
N ALA A 130 0.71 -2.84 15.70
CA ALA A 130 1.97 -3.50 16.03
C ALA A 130 3.09 -3.12 15.05
N SER A 131 4.32 -3.50 15.40
CA SER A 131 5.47 -3.30 14.52
C SER A 131 6.31 -4.57 14.39
N ALA A 132 6.85 -4.82 13.20
CA ALA A 132 7.85 -5.86 12.99
C ALA A 132 9.04 -5.28 12.22
N THR A 133 10.22 -5.89 12.38
CA THR A 133 11.46 -5.38 11.77
C THR A 133 12.00 -6.41 10.79
N LEU A 134 12.40 -5.95 9.61
CA LEU A 134 13.03 -6.78 8.59
C LEU A 134 14.42 -7.26 9.04
N PRO A 135 14.93 -8.38 8.49
CA PRO A 135 16.32 -8.75 8.71
C PRO A 135 17.23 -7.77 7.96
N LEU A 136 18.54 -7.78 8.27
CA LEU A 136 19.51 -7.00 7.50
C LEU A 136 19.59 -7.54 6.06
N ALA A 137 19.29 -6.70 5.07
CA ALA A 137 19.21 -7.07 3.65
C ALA A 137 20.52 -7.67 3.13
N THR A 138 21.66 -7.10 3.56
CA THR A 138 22.99 -7.59 3.20
C THR A 138 23.31 -8.97 3.77
N SER A 139 22.69 -9.36 4.89
CA SER A 139 22.91 -10.67 5.51
C SER A 139 22.10 -11.79 4.84
N ILE A 140 20.86 -11.50 4.44
CA ILE A 140 19.95 -12.49 3.82
C ILE A 140 20.12 -12.56 2.29
N GLY A 141 20.68 -11.50 1.70
CA GLY A 141 21.02 -11.43 0.28
C GLY A 141 19.81 -11.24 -0.64
N ASN A 142 20.12 -10.99 -1.92
CA ASN A 142 19.11 -10.84 -2.97
C ASN A 142 18.24 -12.10 -3.09
N ASN A 143 16.98 -11.94 -3.52
CA ASN A 143 16.01 -13.01 -3.72
C ASN A 143 15.49 -13.66 -2.41
N TRP A 144 15.83 -13.13 -1.23
CA TRP A 144 15.08 -13.45 -0.01
C TRP A 144 13.69 -12.80 -0.06
N PHE A 145 12.63 -13.52 0.28
CA PHE A 145 11.27 -12.97 0.24
C PHE A 145 10.37 -13.63 1.28
N PHE A 146 9.28 -12.96 1.64
CA PHE A 146 8.16 -13.51 2.42
C PHE A 146 6.86 -12.76 2.07
N LEU A 147 5.74 -13.28 2.53
CA LEU A 147 4.42 -12.66 2.35
C LEU A 147 3.94 -12.12 3.69
N VAL A 148 3.27 -10.96 3.67
CA VAL A 148 2.62 -10.40 4.85
C VAL A 148 1.19 -10.01 4.52
N LYS A 149 0.26 -10.29 5.44
CA LYS A 149 -1.12 -9.83 5.41
C LYS A 149 -1.52 -9.27 6.77
N ASN A 150 -2.07 -8.06 6.76
CA ASN A 150 -2.75 -7.51 7.92
C ASN A 150 -4.24 -7.89 7.87
N SER A 151 -4.64 -8.82 8.73
CA SER A 151 -6.05 -9.19 9.00
C SER A 151 -6.50 -8.69 10.38
N GLY A 152 -5.76 -7.76 10.98
CA GLY A 152 -6.02 -7.14 12.28
C GLY A 152 -6.89 -5.89 12.19
N SER A 153 -7.10 -5.24 13.33
CA SER A 153 -7.92 -4.02 13.46
C SER A 153 -7.11 -2.72 13.46
N GLY A 154 -5.79 -2.80 13.56
CA GLY A 154 -4.88 -1.64 13.53
C GLY A 154 -3.75 -1.81 12.52
N THR A 155 -2.97 -0.75 12.35
CA THR A 155 -1.86 -0.72 11.39
C THR A 155 -0.70 -1.62 11.85
N LEU A 156 -0.20 -2.45 10.94
CA LEU A 156 1.04 -3.19 11.11
C LEU A 156 2.17 -2.44 10.40
N THR A 157 3.13 -1.93 11.17
CA THR A 157 4.29 -1.23 10.61
C THR A 157 5.47 -2.19 10.43
N ILE A 158 5.93 -2.35 9.18
CA ILE A 158 7.15 -3.08 8.85
C ILE A 158 8.31 -2.10 8.78
N ASN A 159 9.30 -2.26 9.64
CA ASN A 159 10.47 -1.40 9.74
C ASN A 159 11.64 -2.01 8.96
N GLY A 160 12.38 -1.18 8.23
CA GLY A 160 13.72 -1.52 7.79
C GLY A 160 14.67 -1.64 8.99
N ASN A 161 15.78 -2.36 8.81
CA ASN A 161 16.78 -2.53 9.86
C ASN A 161 17.97 -1.61 9.60
N SER A 162 18.51 -1.00 10.66
CA SER A 162 19.73 -0.15 10.58
C SER A 162 19.70 0.93 9.47
N GLY A 163 18.52 1.47 9.15
CA GLY A 163 18.36 2.51 8.12
C GLY A 163 18.15 1.98 6.69
N GLU A 164 18.07 0.67 6.50
CA GLU A 164 17.65 0.08 5.22
C GLU A 164 16.22 0.49 4.87
N LEU A 165 15.95 0.62 3.58
CA LEU A 165 14.69 1.12 3.07
C LEU A 165 13.82 -0.03 2.54
N ILE A 166 12.51 0.11 2.72
CA ILE A 166 11.46 -0.64 2.05
C ILE A 166 10.66 0.33 1.17
N ASP A 167 10.60 0.07 -0.14
CA ASP A 167 10.00 0.98 -1.14
C ASP A 167 10.53 2.43 -1.07
N GLY A 168 11.81 2.61 -0.70
CA GLY A 168 12.43 3.92 -0.56
C GLY A 168 12.15 4.66 0.75
N ALA A 169 11.43 4.06 1.70
CA ALA A 169 11.18 4.61 3.03
C ALA A 169 11.75 3.72 4.14
N SER A 170 12.00 4.26 5.34
CA SER A 170 12.51 3.47 6.48
C SER A 170 11.48 2.50 7.06
N THR A 171 10.20 2.73 6.78
CA THR A 171 9.09 1.90 7.24
C THR A 171 8.04 1.77 6.13
N LYS A 172 7.24 0.71 6.20
CA LYS A 172 6.06 0.49 5.37
C LYS A 172 4.90 0.10 6.27
N ASP A 173 3.83 0.86 6.20
CA ASP A 173 2.61 0.57 6.94
C ASP A 173 1.66 -0.29 6.10
N PHE A 174 1.08 -1.30 6.76
CA PHE A 174 0.02 -2.14 6.24
C PHE A 174 -1.23 -1.87 7.08
N ASN A 175 -2.23 -1.21 6.52
CA ASN A 175 -3.53 -0.99 7.15
C ASN A 175 -4.34 -2.31 7.20
N PRO A 176 -5.44 -2.35 7.97
CA PRO A 176 -6.35 -3.49 7.95
C PRO A 176 -6.72 -3.91 6.53
N ASN A 177 -6.66 -5.21 6.28
CA ASN A 177 -6.88 -5.90 4.99
C ASN A 177 -5.77 -5.78 3.94
N GLU A 178 -4.73 -4.98 4.14
CA GLU A 178 -3.62 -4.84 3.20
C GLU A 178 -2.65 -6.04 3.25
N SER A 179 -1.99 -6.31 2.13
CA SER A 179 -1.02 -7.40 2.00
C SER A 179 -0.03 -7.14 0.88
N ALA A 180 1.17 -7.71 0.99
CA ALA A 180 2.17 -7.71 -0.07
C ALA A 180 3.15 -8.88 0.05
N PHE A 181 3.84 -9.15 -1.05
CA PHE A 181 5.13 -9.81 -1.03
C PHE A 181 6.20 -8.78 -0.68
N ILE A 182 7.12 -9.13 0.20
CA ILE A 182 8.31 -8.31 0.49
C ILE A 182 9.52 -9.06 -0.01
N VAL A 183 10.31 -8.42 -0.86
CA VAL A 183 11.46 -9.02 -1.55
C VAL A 183 12.71 -8.21 -1.26
N CYS A 184 13.78 -8.89 -0.86
CA CYS A 184 15.10 -8.33 -0.66
C CYS A 184 15.85 -8.22 -1.99
N THR A 185 16.39 -7.04 -2.28
CA THR A 185 17.26 -6.78 -3.45
C THR A 185 18.73 -7.08 -3.17
N GLY A 186 19.06 -7.43 -1.92
CA GLY A 186 20.43 -7.59 -1.40
C GLY A 186 20.95 -6.36 -0.65
N THR A 187 20.28 -5.22 -0.76
CA THR A 187 20.64 -3.96 -0.04
C THR A 187 19.42 -3.22 0.52
N THR A 188 18.25 -3.42 -0.08
CA THR A 188 16.98 -2.80 0.31
C THR A 188 15.84 -3.81 0.13
N PHE A 189 14.63 -3.42 0.50
CA PHE A 189 13.43 -4.20 0.29
C PHE A 189 12.45 -3.49 -0.65
N VAL A 190 11.70 -4.27 -1.41
CA VAL A 190 10.61 -3.80 -2.27
C VAL A 190 9.36 -4.62 -2.02
N THR A 191 8.20 -3.99 -2.17
CA THR A 191 6.90 -4.67 -2.12
C THR A 191 6.40 -5.00 -3.53
N VAL A 192 5.79 -6.18 -3.67
CA VAL A 192 5.11 -6.61 -4.90
C VAL A 192 3.68 -6.99 -4.57
N GLY A 193 2.74 -6.48 -5.36
CA GLY A 193 1.31 -6.73 -5.17
C GLY A 193 0.77 -6.11 -3.88
N PHE A 194 1.32 -4.96 -3.44
CA PHE A 194 0.80 -4.20 -2.31
C PHE A 194 -0.64 -3.76 -2.62
N GLY A 195 -1.60 -4.46 -2.02
CA GLY A 195 -3.01 -4.13 -2.10
C GLY A 195 -3.31 -2.99 -1.16
N VAL A 196 -3.53 -1.80 -1.72
CA VAL A 196 -4.04 -0.65 -0.96
C VAL A 196 -5.50 -0.86 -0.62
N SER A 197 -5.89 -0.69 0.64
CA SER A 197 -7.31 -0.65 1.00
C SER A 197 -7.93 0.59 0.33
N THR A 198 -8.96 0.41 -0.50
CA THR A 198 -9.71 1.51 -1.11
C THR A 198 -10.81 2.06 -0.18
N ASP A 199 -10.73 1.81 1.13
CA ASP A 199 -11.53 2.55 2.10
C ASP A 199 -11.07 4.00 2.10
N PHE A 200 -11.70 4.80 1.24
CA PHE A 200 -11.50 6.24 1.16
C PHE A 200 -12.09 6.90 2.41
N ALA A 201 -11.33 6.84 3.50
CA ALA A 201 -11.63 7.52 4.74
C ALA A 201 -10.86 8.84 4.78
N PHE A 202 -11.57 9.96 4.98
CA PHE A 202 -10.91 11.21 5.31
C PHE A 202 -10.42 11.15 6.76
N SER A 203 -9.14 11.43 6.96
CA SER A 203 -8.59 11.66 8.30
C SER A 203 -8.99 13.05 8.81
N ALA A 204 -9.28 13.14 10.11
CA ALA A 204 -9.79 14.35 10.75
C ALA A 204 -8.91 14.79 11.93
N LEU A 205 -8.51 16.06 11.91
CA LEU A 205 -7.86 16.75 13.03
C LEU A 205 -8.91 17.51 13.84
N THR A 206 -8.88 17.43 15.16
CA THR A 206 -9.56 18.39 16.05
C THR A 206 -8.52 19.13 16.88
N LYS A 207 -8.50 20.46 16.81
CA LYS A 207 -7.50 21.30 17.50
C LYS A 207 -8.16 22.48 18.20
N THR A 208 -7.91 22.61 19.49
CA THR A 208 -8.41 23.74 20.28
C THR A 208 -7.53 24.97 20.10
N VAL A 209 -8.14 26.12 19.83
CA VAL A 209 -7.46 27.39 19.57
C VAL A 209 -8.12 28.53 20.35
N THR A 210 -7.31 29.50 20.76
CA THR A 210 -7.76 30.62 21.63
C THR A 210 -7.35 31.97 21.07
N THR A 211 -6.08 32.17 20.72
CA THR A 211 -5.56 33.42 20.14
C THR A 211 -4.18 33.18 19.52
N GLY A 212 -3.77 34.02 18.57
CA GLY A 212 -2.43 33.99 17.99
C GLY A 212 -2.25 32.95 16.88
N THR A 213 -1.00 32.59 16.61
CA THR A 213 -0.65 31.76 15.45
C THR A 213 -0.37 30.31 15.86
N TYR A 214 -0.97 29.36 15.14
CA TYR A 214 -0.77 27.93 15.30
C TYR A 214 -0.21 27.33 14.02
N THR A 215 1.06 26.94 14.02
CA THR A 215 1.67 26.23 12.89
C THR A 215 1.41 24.74 13.01
N LEU A 216 0.78 24.15 12.00
CA LEU A 216 0.53 22.72 11.94
C LEU A 216 1.80 21.98 11.55
N THR A 217 2.02 20.83 12.19
CA THR A 217 3.02 19.87 11.74
C THR A 217 2.57 19.20 10.42
N ALA A 218 3.51 18.60 9.69
CA ALA A 218 3.20 17.84 8.47
C ALA A 218 2.17 16.72 8.71
N ASN A 219 2.20 16.09 9.90
CA ASN A 219 1.23 15.05 10.28
C ASN A 219 -0.14 15.62 10.65
N GLU A 220 -0.21 16.79 11.27
CA GLU A 220 -1.51 17.45 11.52
C GLU A 220 -2.15 17.91 10.22
N ALA A 221 -1.35 18.51 9.34
CA ALA A 221 -1.82 19.03 8.06
C ALA A 221 -2.05 17.95 6.98
N SER A 222 -1.68 16.68 7.22
CA SER A 222 -2.07 15.59 6.34
C SER A 222 -3.56 15.24 6.47
N ASN A 223 -4.22 15.69 7.55
CA ASN A 223 -5.65 15.52 7.73
C ASN A 223 -6.42 16.43 6.76
N THR A 224 -7.23 15.82 5.90
CA THR A 224 -8.09 16.54 4.96
C THR A 224 -9.19 17.31 5.69
N ILE A 225 -9.76 16.75 6.76
CA ILE A 225 -10.75 17.43 7.60
C ILE A 225 -10.05 18.05 8.80
N GLN A 226 -10.29 19.33 9.06
CA GLN A 226 -9.71 20.05 10.19
C GLN A 226 -10.79 20.82 10.93
N ILE A 227 -10.98 20.46 12.20
CA ILE A 227 -11.98 21.02 13.10
C ILE A 227 -11.26 21.87 14.14
N TYR A 228 -11.58 23.15 14.18
CA TYR A 228 -11.09 24.07 15.19
C TYR A 228 -12.19 24.39 16.18
N ASN A 229 -11.90 24.27 17.46
CA ASN A 229 -12.85 24.60 18.53
C ASN A 229 -12.18 25.49 19.58
N GLY A 230 -12.99 26.04 20.49
CA GLY A 230 -12.51 26.92 21.57
C GLY A 230 -13.23 28.27 21.58
N THR A 231 -12.84 29.13 22.51
CA THR A 231 -13.36 30.49 22.63
C THR A 231 -12.26 31.45 22.22
N LEU A 232 -12.48 32.20 21.14
CA LEU A 232 -11.47 33.13 20.64
C LEU A 232 -11.42 34.37 21.53
N SER A 233 -10.25 34.65 22.10
CA SER A 233 -9.94 35.89 22.84
C SER A 233 -9.09 36.87 22.04
N GLY A 234 -8.70 36.48 20.82
CA GLY A 234 -7.99 37.28 19.84
C GLY A 234 -8.06 36.62 18.45
N ASN A 235 -7.56 37.31 17.43
CA ASN A 235 -7.48 36.73 16.09
C ASN A 235 -6.57 35.49 16.11
N VAL A 236 -7.01 34.44 15.42
CA VAL A 236 -6.27 33.19 15.28
C VAL A 236 -5.83 33.01 13.83
N THR A 237 -4.57 32.65 13.64
CA THR A 237 -4.01 32.26 12.34
C THR A 237 -3.52 30.82 12.40
N ILE A 238 -4.07 29.96 11.57
CA ILE A 238 -3.58 28.60 11.36
C ILE A 238 -2.60 28.62 10.19
N ILE A 239 -1.37 28.15 10.41
CA ILE A 239 -0.37 27.98 9.36
C ILE A 239 -0.34 26.52 8.92
N VAL A 240 -0.75 26.27 7.68
CA VAL A 240 -0.59 24.97 7.01
C VAL A 240 0.72 24.94 6.21
N PRO A 241 1.32 23.77 5.96
CA PRO A 241 2.51 23.68 5.12
C PRO A 241 2.25 24.21 3.70
N PRO A 242 3.22 24.89 3.06
CA PRO A 242 3.11 25.43 1.71
C PRO A 242 3.25 24.33 0.65
N ILE A 243 2.30 23.39 0.63
CA ILE A 243 2.22 22.30 -0.34
C ILE A 243 0.86 22.32 -1.02
N VAL A 244 0.79 21.78 -2.24
CA VAL A 244 -0.48 21.63 -2.96
C VAL A 244 -1.35 20.62 -2.20
N ASN A 245 -2.52 21.04 -1.73
CA ASN A 245 -3.43 20.19 -0.96
C ASN A 245 -4.87 20.73 -0.94
N LEU A 246 -5.81 19.90 -0.50
CA LEU A 246 -7.21 20.26 -0.24
C LEU A 246 -7.50 20.17 1.27
N TYR A 247 -8.10 21.22 1.82
CA TYR A 247 -8.49 21.27 3.22
C TYR A 247 -10.00 21.50 3.37
N VAL A 248 -10.65 20.70 4.20
CA VAL A 248 -12.03 20.91 4.63
C VAL A 248 -11.98 21.44 6.06
N ILE A 249 -12.18 22.76 6.20
CA ILE A 249 -12.08 23.46 7.47
C ILE A 249 -13.46 23.62 8.09
N SER A 250 -13.57 23.28 9.36
CA SER A 250 -14.73 23.54 10.20
C SER A 250 -14.32 24.40 11.38
N ASN A 251 -14.79 25.64 11.40
CA ASN A 251 -14.58 26.55 12.51
C ASN A 251 -15.74 26.47 13.50
N GLN A 252 -15.60 25.64 14.53
CA GLN A 252 -16.54 25.47 15.63
C GLN A 252 -16.16 26.34 16.84
N CYS A 253 -15.37 27.39 16.64
CA CYS A 253 -15.02 28.30 17.72
C CYS A 253 -16.19 29.25 18.05
N SER A 254 -16.33 29.57 19.33
CA SER A 254 -17.10 30.74 19.75
C SER A 254 -16.21 31.97 19.56
N ALA A 255 -16.51 32.77 18.55
CA ALA A 255 -15.77 33.99 18.27
C ALA A 255 -16.69 35.19 18.43
N GLY A 256 -16.29 36.16 19.25
CA GLY A 256 -16.94 37.47 19.30
C GLY A 256 -16.66 38.25 18.01
N ILE A 257 -15.74 39.22 18.08
CA ILE A 257 -15.28 40.00 16.92
C ILE A 257 -14.06 39.39 16.22
N PHE A 258 -13.52 38.31 16.76
CA PHE A 258 -12.27 37.73 16.29
C PHE A 258 -12.50 36.74 15.14
N THR A 259 -11.46 36.54 14.35
CA THR A 259 -11.51 35.69 13.17
C THR A 259 -10.53 34.52 13.28
N LEU A 260 -10.87 33.42 12.62
CA LEU A 260 -9.95 32.33 12.33
C LEU A 260 -9.55 32.41 10.86
N THR A 261 -8.25 32.56 10.61
CA THR A 261 -7.68 32.66 9.27
C THR A 261 -6.71 31.51 9.02
N VAL A 262 -6.81 30.88 7.86
CA VAL A 262 -5.88 29.83 7.41
C VAL A 262 -4.92 30.43 6.39
N SER A 263 -3.62 30.15 6.54
CA SER A 263 -2.54 30.69 5.71
C SER A 263 -1.43 29.65 5.51
N THR A 264 -0.63 29.79 4.45
CA THR A 264 0.64 29.06 4.27
C THR A 264 1.80 29.69 5.05
N GLY A 265 1.62 30.89 5.60
CA GLY A 265 2.68 31.69 6.20
C GLY A 265 3.62 32.36 5.19
N ILE A 266 3.40 32.17 3.89
CA ILE A 266 4.18 32.83 2.83
C ILE A 266 3.70 34.28 2.67
N GLY A 267 4.62 35.23 2.78
CA GLY A 267 4.33 36.65 2.58
C GLY A 267 3.78 36.93 1.17
N GLY A 268 2.63 37.62 1.09
CA GLY A 268 1.95 37.91 -0.17
C GLY A 268 1.03 36.79 -0.68
N GLY A 269 0.99 35.62 -0.03
CA GLY A 269 0.04 34.57 -0.35
C GLY A 269 -1.38 34.90 0.11
N ALA A 270 -2.37 34.48 -0.66
CA ALA A 270 -3.77 34.64 -0.26
C ALA A 270 -4.09 33.78 0.97
N THR A 271 -4.90 34.31 1.88
CA THR A 271 -5.38 33.62 3.07
C THR A 271 -6.89 33.41 3.01
N ALA A 272 -7.38 32.44 3.77
CA ALA A 272 -8.80 32.14 3.84
C ALA A 272 -9.32 32.36 5.26
N THR A 273 -10.22 33.32 5.44
CA THR A 273 -10.92 33.53 6.71
C THR A 273 -12.18 32.67 6.76
N VAL A 274 -12.30 31.84 7.81
CA VAL A 274 -13.48 31.00 8.04
C VAL A 274 -14.27 31.59 9.20
N PRO A 275 -15.50 32.08 8.98
CA PRO A 275 -16.35 32.64 10.04
C PRO A 275 -16.62 31.62 11.16
N ALA A 276 -16.95 32.13 12.36
CA ALA A 276 -17.36 31.27 13.47
C ALA A 276 -18.62 30.47 13.12
N SER A 277 -18.66 29.22 13.57
CA SER A 277 -19.68 28.22 13.18
C SER A 277 -19.75 27.95 11.66
N GLY A 278 -18.75 28.40 10.90
CA GLY A 278 -18.66 28.27 9.45
C GLY A 278 -17.82 27.06 9.03
N GLN A 279 -18.01 26.67 7.78
CA GLN A 279 -17.21 25.63 7.12
C GLN A 279 -16.77 26.14 5.75
N ALA A 280 -15.58 25.73 5.31
CA ALA A 280 -15.07 26.06 3.99
C ALA A 280 -14.20 24.93 3.45
N THR A 281 -14.33 24.65 2.15
CA THR A 281 -13.37 23.84 1.42
C THR A 281 -12.35 24.77 0.79
N LEU A 282 -11.07 24.54 1.09
CA LEU A 282 -9.97 25.39 0.67
C LEU A 282 -9.02 24.60 -0.21
N ILE A 283 -8.60 25.22 -1.31
CA ILE A 283 -7.52 24.74 -2.17
C ILE A 283 -6.26 25.48 -1.76
N CYS A 284 -5.21 24.72 -1.43
CA CYS A 284 -3.86 25.23 -1.29
C CYS A 284 -3.09 24.90 -2.57
N ASP A 285 -2.55 25.92 -3.24
CA ASP A 285 -1.68 25.75 -4.43
C ASP A 285 -0.18 25.71 -4.08
N GLY A 286 0.14 25.59 -2.80
CA GLY A 286 1.49 25.70 -2.25
C GLY A 286 1.87 27.11 -1.82
N THR A 287 1.10 28.14 -2.15
CA THR A 287 1.31 29.53 -1.69
C THR A 287 0.04 30.19 -1.19
N ASN A 288 -1.06 30.04 -1.91
CA ASN A 288 -2.35 30.66 -1.68
C ASN A 288 -3.34 29.66 -1.09
N LEU A 289 -4.18 30.13 -0.18
CA LEU A 289 -5.40 29.43 0.27
C LEU A 289 -6.61 30.10 -0.37
N LEU A 290 -7.26 29.37 -1.27
CA LEU A 290 -8.41 29.84 -2.03
C LEU A 290 -9.66 29.05 -1.64
N ASN A 291 -10.81 29.71 -1.57
CA ASN A 291 -12.08 29.01 -1.37
C ASN A 291 -12.42 28.20 -2.64
N ALA A 292 -12.73 26.92 -2.50
CA ALA A 292 -13.08 26.04 -3.61
C ALA A 292 -14.44 26.40 -4.24
N ASN A 293 -15.29 27.09 -3.49
CA ASN A 293 -16.62 27.51 -3.93
C ASN A 293 -16.68 29.04 -4.02
N THR A 294 -16.43 29.59 -5.20
CA THR A 294 -16.46 31.03 -5.46
C THR A 294 -17.78 31.53 -6.06
N ALA A 295 -18.63 30.60 -6.52
CA ALA A 295 -19.98 30.88 -7.01
C ALA A 295 -20.92 29.71 -6.68
N ILE A 296 -22.19 30.02 -6.37
CA ILE A 296 -23.25 29.02 -6.22
C ILE A 296 -23.84 28.77 -7.62
N ALA A 297 -23.30 27.77 -8.34
CA ALA A 297 -23.85 27.35 -9.62
C ALA A 297 -24.99 26.34 -9.42
N GLY A 298 -26.14 26.55 -10.08
CA GLY A 298 -27.27 25.61 -10.05
C GLY A 298 -28.16 25.65 -8.80
N GLY A 299 -27.97 26.62 -7.91
CA GLY A 299 -28.86 26.84 -6.77
C GLY A 299 -30.24 27.32 -7.23
N THR A 300 -31.31 26.62 -6.86
CA THR A 300 -32.70 27.00 -7.17
C THR A 300 -33.34 27.89 -6.10
N ALA A 301 -32.74 27.95 -4.90
CA ALA A 301 -33.13 28.83 -3.80
C ALA A 301 -31.93 29.16 -2.91
N ILE A 302 -31.92 30.36 -2.31
CA ILE A 302 -30.93 30.78 -1.31
C ILE A 302 -31.69 31.13 -0.03
N SER A 303 -31.49 30.35 1.02
CA SER A 303 -32.03 30.63 2.36
C SER A 303 -30.94 31.29 3.20
N LEU A 304 -31.27 32.41 3.83
CA LEU A 304 -30.40 33.12 4.76
C LEU A 304 -30.85 32.84 6.20
N VAL A 305 -29.93 32.98 7.16
CA VAL A 305 -30.31 33.11 8.57
C VAL A 305 -31.07 34.43 8.79
N ASN A 306 -31.64 34.66 9.99
CA ASN A 306 -32.45 35.86 10.22
C ASN A 306 -31.60 37.15 10.30
N GLY A 307 -30.44 37.08 10.95
CA GLY A 307 -29.57 38.26 11.16
C GLY A 307 -30.19 39.30 12.09
N THR A 308 -29.50 40.43 12.24
CA THR A 308 -29.92 41.61 13.00
C THR A 308 -29.52 42.88 12.26
N ALA A 309 -29.95 44.06 12.74
CA ALA A 309 -29.47 45.32 12.17
C ALA A 309 -27.94 45.47 12.29
N ALA A 310 -27.35 45.07 13.42
CA ALA A 310 -25.91 45.14 13.65
C ALA A 310 -25.11 44.05 12.89
N SER A 311 -25.76 42.96 12.48
CA SER A 311 -25.15 41.84 11.75
C SER A 311 -26.18 41.27 10.77
N PRO A 312 -26.39 41.94 9.63
CA PRO A 312 -27.28 41.44 8.58
C PRO A 312 -26.77 40.13 7.98
N SER A 313 -27.69 39.29 7.52
CA SER A 313 -27.36 37.94 7.01
C SER A 313 -26.75 37.94 5.62
N LEU A 314 -26.99 39.00 4.85
CA LEU A 314 -26.24 39.31 3.64
C LEU A 314 -25.60 40.68 3.85
N ASN A 315 -24.28 40.73 3.96
CA ASN A 315 -23.53 41.94 4.27
C ASN A 315 -22.31 42.09 3.35
N PHE A 316 -21.74 43.29 3.31
CA PHE A 316 -20.46 43.50 2.65
C PHE A 316 -19.32 43.03 3.56
N ALA A 317 -18.29 42.41 2.99
CA ALA A 317 -17.15 41.90 3.76
C ALA A 317 -16.43 43.00 4.54
N SER A 318 -16.30 44.20 3.95
CA SER A 318 -15.68 45.37 4.58
C SER A 318 -16.61 46.20 5.46
N GLU A 319 -17.92 45.90 5.45
CA GLU A 319 -18.94 46.64 6.19
C GLU A 319 -20.02 45.68 6.69
N THR A 320 -19.66 44.89 7.71
CA THR A 320 -20.45 43.75 8.19
C THR A 320 -21.77 44.14 8.85
N ASN A 321 -21.96 45.42 9.14
CA ASN A 321 -23.16 46.02 9.72
C ASN A 321 -24.06 46.70 8.67
N THR A 322 -23.72 46.60 7.37
CA THR A 322 -24.52 47.12 6.25
C THR A 322 -24.94 45.97 5.34
N GLY A 323 -26.25 45.82 5.11
CA GLY A 323 -26.77 44.64 4.42
C GLY A 323 -28.27 44.39 4.58
N ILE A 324 -28.70 43.15 4.30
CA ILE A 324 -30.08 42.68 4.36
C ILE A 324 -30.25 41.66 5.48
N TYR A 325 -31.35 41.77 6.22
CA TYR A 325 -31.72 40.84 7.29
C TYR A 325 -33.25 40.71 7.42
N ARG A 326 -33.70 39.85 8.33
CA ARG A 326 -35.10 39.67 8.70
C ARG A 326 -35.37 40.31 10.07
N PRO A 327 -35.97 41.52 10.15
CA PRO A 327 -36.28 42.19 11.41
C PRO A 327 -37.33 41.49 12.28
N GLY A 328 -38.13 40.61 11.68
CA GLY A 328 -39.21 39.89 12.32
C GLY A 328 -39.97 39.02 11.31
N SER A 329 -41.11 38.46 11.72
CA SER A 329 -41.95 37.68 10.79
C SER A 329 -42.52 38.56 9.67
N SER A 330 -42.45 38.05 8.44
CA SER A 330 -42.95 38.73 7.24
C SER A 330 -42.36 40.13 7.02
N ARG A 331 -41.09 40.32 7.41
CA ARG A 331 -40.35 41.57 7.25
C ARG A 331 -39.05 41.34 6.51
N PHE A 332 -38.69 42.27 5.63
CA PHE A 332 -37.41 42.32 4.94
C PHE A 332 -36.77 43.67 5.28
N GLY A 333 -35.60 43.65 5.91
CA GLY A 333 -34.94 44.84 6.43
C GLY A 333 -33.61 45.10 5.74
N ILE A 334 -33.34 46.38 5.45
CA ILE A 334 -32.05 46.87 5.00
C ILE A 334 -31.42 47.65 6.16
N SER A 335 -30.24 47.21 6.58
CA SER A 335 -29.41 47.88 7.58
C SER A 335 -28.27 48.64 6.92
N VAL A 336 -27.96 49.83 7.44
CA VAL A 336 -26.74 50.58 7.09
C VAL A 336 -26.09 51.06 8.38
N GLY A 337 -24.81 50.79 8.56
CA GLY A 337 -24.06 51.17 9.76
C GLY A 337 -24.63 50.59 11.06
N GLY A 338 -25.33 49.44 10.99
CA GLY A 338 -25.94 48.79 12.14
C GLY A 338 -27.37 49.23 12.49
N SER A 339 -27.97 50.13 11.70
CA SER A 339 -29.32 50.65 11.93
C SER A 339 -30.28 50.27 10.81
N LEU A 340 -31.53 49.91 11.14
CA LEU A 340 -32.59 49.64 10.17
C LEU A 340 -32.99 50.93 9.43
N ILE A 341 -32.68 51.01 8.14
CA ILE A 341 -32.97 52.19 7.30
C ILE A 341 -34.24 51.99 6.47
N ALA A 342 -34.45 50.79 5.92
CA ALA A 342 -35.66 50.46 5.17
C ALA A 342 -36.26 49.15 5.67
N ASP A 343 -37.56 49.17 5.94
CA ASP A 343 -38.33 48.01 6.39
C ASP A 343 -39.51 47.76 5.47
N PHE A 344 -39.51 46.60 4.85
CA PHE A 344 -40.59 46.15 3.99
C PHE A 344 -41.44 45.16 4.76
N THR A 345 -42.72 45.47 4.88
CA THR A 345 -43.74 44.65 5.55
C THR A 345 -44.84 44.29 4.56
N THR A 346 -45.79 43.46 4.99
CA THR A 346 -47.01 43.20 4.20
C THR A 346 -47.86 44.45 3.94
N SER A 347 -47.64 45.53 4.69
CA SER A 347 -48.39 46.79 4.59
C SER A 347 -47.67 47.88 3.78
N GLY A 348 -46.42 47.66 3.37
CA GLY A 348 -45.65 48.64 2.59
C GLY A 348 -44.22 48.85 3.10
N LEU A 349 -43.63 49.98 2.70
CA LEU A 349 -42.26 50.40 2.99
C LEU A 349 -42.25 51.51 4.05
N ALA A 350 -41.47 51.33 5.11
CA ALA A 350 -41.12 52.38 6.07
C ALA A 350 -39.63 52.77 5.91
N ILE A 351 -39.35 54.08 5.87
CA ILE A 351 -38.00 54.63 5.83
C ILE A 351 -37.69 55.31 7.15
N THR A 352 -36.60 54.90 7.80
CA THR A 352 -36.05 55.62 8.95
C THR A 352 -35.28 56.83 8.45
N GLY A 353 -35.80 58.04 8.70
CA GLY A 353 -35.20 59.30 8.26
C GLY A 353 -35.99 59.99 7.16
N THR A 354 -35.30 60.62 6.19
CA THR A 354 -35.93 61.31 5.05
C THR A 354 -35.66 60.55 3.76
N GLY A 355 -36.72 60.29 2.98
CA GLY A 355 -36.61 59.76 1.62
C GLY A 355 -36.72 60.88 0.59
N ASN A 356 -35.81 60.91 -0.39
CA ASN A 356 -35.93 61.79 -1.55
C ASN A 356 -36.54 61.01 -2.71
N PHE A 357 -37.78 61.32 -3.09
CA PHE A 357 -38.51 60.65 -4.15
C PHE A 357 -38.61 61.58 -5.36
N THR A 358 -38.12 61.13 -6.53
CA THR A 358 -38.04 61.94 -7.76
C THR A 358 -39.33 61.92 -8.60
N GLY A 359 -40.39 61.28 -8.10
CA GLY A 359 -41.70 61.16 -8.76
C GLY A 359 -42.84 61.04 -7.75
N GLY A 360 -44.07 60.94 -8.25
CA GLY A 360 -45.27 60.94 -7.42
C GLY A 360 -45.39 59.71 -6.51
N ILE A 361 -45.44 59.96 -5.20
CA ILE A 361 -45.90 58.98 -4.21
C ILE A 361 -47.42 59.15 -4.12
N SER A 362 -48.18 58.27 -4.78
CA SER A 362 -49.65 58.30 -4.71
C SER A 362 -50.15 57.35 -3.64
N GLY A 363 -50.58 57.88 -2.48
CA GLY A 363 -51.33 57.11 -1.49
C GLY A 363 -51.14 57.57 -0.03
N GLY A 364 -52.24 58.02 0.59
CA GLY A 364 -52.41 58.13 2.05
C GLY A 364 -52.19 59.52 2.67
N THR A 365 -53.07 59.90 3.61
CA THR A 365 -52.87 61.02 4.56
C THR A 365 -51.69 60.69 5.48
N PHE A 366 -50.72 61.59 5.53
CA PHE A 366 -49.51 61.50 6.35
C PHE A 366 -49.80 61.61 7.86
#